data_AF-A0A542ENN5-F1
#
_entry.id   AF-A0A542ENN5-F1
#
_cell.length_a   1.000
_cell.length_b   1.000
_cell.length_c   1.000
_cell.angle_alpha   90.00
_cell.angle_beta   90.00
_cell.angle_gamma   90.00
#
_symmetry.space_group_name_H-M   'P 1'
#
loop_
_entity.id
_entity.type
_entity.pdbx_description
1 polymer ?
#
loop_
_entity_poly.entity_id
_entity_poly.type
_entity_poly.pdbx_seq_one_letter_code
_entity_poly.pdbx_strand_id
1 'polypeptide(L)'
;MSATPLPAKASLSQLRARAKELRKAVVKGRPDAIGLARAYHPAFDPAGFTLRDAQLTIAREYGLASWPELMQKVATEFVEGRELHRYFGVELNNETWDLLEQIDETSPLVDQERMLYGAYAACLHWLEAGNEANHARGEHLIARVALRIGRVELGLHHARRCLELVLAHPERMGDWDEPFAREALARALAAAGDTNWARHELQRVQELMDTISDERDREVLREELAKEPWFGLTS
;
A
#
# COMPACT_ATOMS: atom_id res chain seq x y z
N MET A 1 -27.64 24.70 -21.48
CA MET A 1 -26.41 24.13 -22.05
C MET A 1 -26.42 22.63 -21.83
N SER A 2 -25.94 21.84 -22.77
CA SER A 2 -25.76 20.41 -22.59
C SER A 2 -24.58 20.14 -21.66
N ALA A 3 -24.79 19.36 -20.61
CA ALA A 3 -23.70 18.91 -19.74
C ALA A 3 -22.71 18.04 -20.52
N THR A 4 -21.42 18.20 -20.25
CA THR A 4 -20.40 17.27 -20.74
C THR A 4 -20.55 15.97 -19.93
N PRO A 5 -20.59 14.78 -20.56
CA PRO A 5 -20.56 13.53 -19.80
C PRO A 5 -19.24 13.39 -19.04
N LEU A 6 -19.28 12.79 -17.85
CA LEU A 6 -18.07 12.48 -17.11
C LEU A 6 -17.17 11.55 -17.94
N PRO A 7 -15.84 11.77 -17.95
CA PRO A 7 -14.91 10.84 -18.58
C PRO A 7 -15.03 9.44 -17.98
N ALA A 8 -14.87 8.40 -18.80
CA ALA A 8 -14.97 7.00 -18.37
C ALA A 8 -13.93 6.57 -17.29
N LYS A 9 -12.91 7.40 -17.05
CA LYS A 9 -11.88 7.21 -16.02
C LYS A 9 -11.71 8.48 -15.20
N ALA A 10 -12.82 9.10 -14.78
CA ALA A 10 -12.77 10.31 -13.98
C ALA A 10 -12.09 10.02 -12.63
N SER A 11 -11.01 10.73 -12.32
CA SER A 11 -10.25 10.56 -11.08
C SER A 11 -10.38 11.76 -10.14
N LEU A 12 -10.59 11.51 -8.85
CA LEU A 12 -10.73 12.56 -7.84
C LEU A 12 -9.48 13.44 -7.71
N SER A 13 -8.29 12.86 -7.86
CA SER A 13 -7.01 13.59 -7.81
C SER A 13 -6.89 14.56 -8.99
N GLN A 14 -7.22 14.09 -10.20
CA GLN A 14 -7.21 14.88 -11.43
C GLN A 14 -8.23 16.02 -11.38
N LEU A 15 -9.45 15.75 -10.90
CA LEU A 15 -10.48 16.79 -10.75
C LEU A 15 -10.07 17.89 -9.78
N ARG A 16 -9.42 17.54 -8.65
CA ARG A 16 -8.87 18.53 -7.69
C ARG A 16 -7.74 19.35 -8.30
N ALA A 17 -6.85 18.73 -9.09
CA ALA A 17 -5.78 19.43 -9.80
C ALA A 17 -6.38 20.42 -10.82
N ARG A 18 -7.34 19.97 -11.62
CA ARG A 18 -8.06 20.79 -12.60
C ARG A 18 -8.72 22.01 -11.98
N ALA A 19 -9.35 21.89 -10.80
CA ALA A 19 -9.95 23.02 -10.10
C ALA A 19 -8.91 24.09 -9.68
N LYS A 20 -7.74 23.67 -9.21
CA LYS A 20 -6.64 24.59 -8.85
C LYS A 20 -6.08 25.30 -10.09
N GLU A 21 -5.93 24.58 -11.19
CA GLU A 21 -5.46 25.11 -12.46
C GLU A 21 -6.45 26.12 -13.06
N LEU A 22 -7.74 25.80 -13.06
CA LEU A 22 -8.80 26.68 -13.52
C LEU A 22 -8.80 28.00 -12.75
N ARG A 23 -8.74 27.96 -11.42
CA ARG A 23 -8.63 29.16 -10.59
C ARG A 23 -7.41 29.99 -10.98
N LYS A 24 -6.24 29.37 -11.08
CA LYS A 24 -4.98 30.05 -11.43
C LYS A 24 -5.06 30.70 -12.82
N ALA A 25 -5.71 30.03 -13.77
CA ALA A 25 -5.89 30.54 -15.12
C ALA A 25 -6.86 31.73 -15.18
N VAL A 26 -7.98 31.68 -14.44
CA VAL A 26 -8.92 32.81 -14.31
C VAL A 26 -8.24 34.03 -13.69
N VAL A 27 -7.50 33.84 -12.58
CA VAL A 27 -6.74 34.92 -11.92
C VAL A 27 -5.71 35.54 -12.86
N LYS A 28 -5.14 34.76 -13.78
CA LYS A 28 -4.19 35.23 -14.80
C LYS A 28 -4.86 35.85 -16.04
N GLY A 29 -6.18 35.98 -16.06
CA GLY A 29 -6.90 36.58 -17.19
C GLY A 29 -6.94 35.70 -18.45
N ARG A 30 -6.75 34.38 -18.33
CA ARG A 30 -6.75 33.47 -19.49
C ARG A 30 -8.14 33.42 -20.15
N PRO A 31 -8.27 33.74 -21.46
CA PRO A 31 -9.58 33.84 -22.11
C PRO A 31 -10.40 32.55 -22.12
N ASP A 32 -9.75 31.41 -22.30
CA ASP A 32 -10.36 30.07 -22.29
C ASP A 32 -10.92 29.72 -20.91
N ALA A 33 -10.15 29.97 -19.84
CA ALA A 33 -10.58 29.74 -18.47
C ALA A 33 -11.74 30.66 -18.05
N ILE A 34 -11.71 31.93 -18.45
CA ILE A 34 -12.81 32.88 -18.24
C ILE A 34 -14.06 32.43 -19.00
N GLY A 35 -13.90 31.96 -20.24
CA GLY A 35 -15.00 31.43 -21.05
C GLY A 35 -15.68 30.25 -20.37
N LEU A 36 -14.90 29.29 -19.85
CA LEU A 36 -15.42 28.15 -19.10
C LEU A 36 -16.17 28.59 -17.83
N ALA A 37 -15.57 29.51 -17.05
CA ALA A 37 -16.19 30.00 -15.82
C ALA A 37 -17.50 30.75 -16.09
N ARG A 38 -17.55 31.61 -17.11
CA ARG A 38 -18.79 32.29 -17.54
C ARG A 38 -19.87 31.33 -18.02
N ALA A 39 -19.48 30.23 -18.65
CA ALA A 39 -20.43 29.26 -19.16
C ALA A 39 -21.15 28.49 -18.04
N TYR A 40 -20.42 28.12 -16.97
CA TYR A 40 -20.93 27.17 -15.97
C TYR A 40 -21.12 27.74 -14.56
N HIS A 41 -20.50 28.86 -14.21
CA HIS A 41 -20.65 29.48 -12.88
C HIS A 41 -21.85 30.45 -12.84
N PRO A 42 -22.77 30.34 -11.86
CA PRO A 42 -24.02 31.10 -11.85
C PRO A 42 -23.86 32.60 -11.60
N ALA A 43 -22.81 33.02 -10.89
CA ALA A 43 -22.51 34.41 -10.58
C ALA A 43 -21.01 34.65 -10.71
N PHE A 44 -20.48 34.50 -11.93
CA PHE A 44 -19.05 34.64 -12.19
C PHE A 44 -18.55 36.07 -11.94
N ASP A 45 -17.64 36.23 -10.98
CA ASP A 45 -16.84 37.43 -10.79
C ASP A 45 -15.35 37.08 -10.88
N PRO A 46 -14.60 37.59 -11.88
CA PRO A 46 -13.17 37.32 -12.00
C PRO A 46 -12.33 37.91 -10.86
N ALA A 47 -12.77 39.01 -10.23
CA ALA A 47 -12.02 39.65 -9.15
C ALA A 47 -12.09 38.84 -7.84
N GLY A 48 -13.21 38.15 -7.61
CA GLY A 48 -13.45 37.30 -6.44
C GLY A 48 -13.29 35.79 -6.66
N PHE A 49 -12.80 35.32 -7.81
CA PHE A 49 -12.87 33.90 -8.18
C PHE A 49 -12.02 32.98 -7.28
N THR A 50 -12.69 32.25 -6.39
CA THR A 50 -12.08 31.38 -5.37
C THR A 50 -11.90 29.93 -5.86
N LEU A 51 -11.27 29.09 -5.04
CA LEU A 51 -11.19 27.66 -5.33
C LEU A 51 -12.58 27.00 -5.32
N ARG A 52 -13.48 27.47 -4.46
CA ARG A 52 -14.86 26.97 -4.39
C ARG A 52 -15.62 27.28 -5.69
N ASP A 53 -15.39 28.44 -6.27
CA ASP A 53 -16.01 28.84 -7.54
C ASP A 53 -15.47 28.00 -8.72
N ALA A 54 -14.17 27.70 -8.72
CA ALA A 54 -13.57 26.79 -9.70
C ALA A 54 -14.12 25.36 -9.57
N GLN A 55 -14.27 24.85 -8.34
CA GLN A 55 -14.88 23.55 -8.07
C GLN A 55 -16.35 23.50 -8.51
N LEU A 56 -17.13 24.55 -8.23
CA LEU A 56 -18.52 24.66 -8.66
C LEU A 56 -18.65 24.72 -10.18
N THR A 57 -17.75 25.45 -10.85
CA THR A 57 -17.69 25.53 -12.32
C THR A 57 -17.51 24.14 -12.94
N ILE A 58 -16.55 23.35 -12.42
CA ILE A 58 -16.28 21.99 -12.93
C ILE A 58 -17.45 21.03 -12.63
N ALA A 59 -18.07 21.12 -11.45
CA ALA A 59 -19.25 20.30 -11.14
C ALA A 59 -20.39 20.57 -12.14
N ARG A 60 -20.66 21.85 -12.42
CA ARG A 60 -21.75 22.26 -13.32
C ARG A 60 -21.46 21.98 -14.79
N GLU A 61 -20.19 21.97 -15.20
CA GLU A 61 -19.77 21.48 -16.53
C GLU A 61 -20.21 20.05 -16.77
N TYR A 62 -20.09 19.19 -15.76
CA TYR A 62 -20.56 17.79 -15.80
C TYR A 62 -22.04 17.63 -15.44
N GLY A 63 -22.79 18.73 -15.31
CA GLY A 63 -24.22 18.71 -15.03
C GLY A 63 -24.60 18.49 -13.57
N LEU A 64 -23.66 18.62 -12.63
CA LEU A 64 -23.88 18.40 -11.20
C LEU A 64 -24.00 19.74 -10.46
N ALA A 65 -24.84 19.79 -9.43
CA ALA A 65 -25.18 21.04 -8.75
C ALA A 65 -24.08 21.51 -7.80
N SER A 66 -23.22 20.60 -7.33
CA SER A 66 -22.19 20.92 -6.35
C SER A 66 -20.93 20.07 -6.48
N TRP A 67 -19.83 20.57 -5.91
CA TRP A 67 -18.58 19.82 -5.81
C TRP A 67 -18.70 18.53 -4.98
N PRO A 68 -19.34 18.52 -3.79
CA PRO A 68 -19.58 17.27 -3.06
C PRO A 68 -20.35 16.24 -3.88
N GLU A 69 -21.36 16.65 -4.66
CA GLU A 69 -22.12 15.75 -5.54
C GLU A 69 -21.25 15.16 -6.66
N LEU A 70 -20.38 15.96 -7.28
CA LEU A 70 -19.38 15.46 -8.24
C LEU A 70 -18.43 14.45 -7.60
N MET A 71 -17.90 14.78 -6.41
CA MET A 71 -17.00 13.90 -5.69
C MET A 71 -17.68 12.58 -5.31
N GLN A 72 -18.93 12.64 -4.83
CA GLN A 72 -19.70 11.46 -4.49
C GLN A 72 -19.99 10.62 -5.74
N LYS A 73 -20.49 11.23 -6.82
CA LYS A 73 -20.79 10.53 -8.06
C LYS A 73 -19.56 9.85 -8.64
N VAL A 74 -18.40 10.52 -8.66
CA VAL A 74 -17.14 9.91 -9.13
C VAL A 74 -16.66 8.83 -8.17
N ALA A 75 -16.77 9.04 -6.86
CA ALA A 75 -16.41 8.02 -5.87
C ALA A 75 -17.35 6.81 -5.88
N THR A 76 -18.61 6.93 -6.34
CA THR A 76 -19.56 5.82 -6.41
C THR A 76 -19.58 5.13 -7.77
N GLU A 77 -19.47 5.90 -8.86
CA GLU A 77 -19.54 5.39 -10.24
C GLU A 77 -18.18 4.97 -10.78
N PHE A 78 -17.09 5.55 -10.25
CA PHE A 78 -15.73 5.36 -10.72
C PHE A 78 -14.77 5.16 -9.55
N VAL A 79 -15.12 4.20 -8.67
CA VAL A 79 -14.09 3.60 -7.81
C VAL A 79 -13.10 2.90 -8.74
N GLU A 80 -11.90 3.44 -8.91
CA GLU A 80 -10.87 2.72 -9.64
C GLU A 80 -10.57 1.44 -8.83
N GLY A 81 -10.84 0.25 -9.40
CA GLY A 81 -10.63 -1.02 -8.69
C GLY A 81 -9.24 -1.10 -8.05
N ARG A 82 -8.22 -0.54 -8.73
CA ARG A 82 -6.86 -0.41 -8.22
C ARG A 82 -6.76 0.39 -6.91
N GLU A 83 -7.52 1.46 -6.75
CA GLU A 83 -7.52 2.26 -5.50
C GLU A 83 -8.18 1.51 -4.34
N LEU A 84 -9.20 0.68 -4.58
CA LEU A 84 -9.74 -0.22 -3.55
C LEU A 84 -8.77 -1.32 -3.19
N HIS A 85 -8.16 -1.97 -4.19
CA HIS A 85 -7.15 -2.98 -3.91
C HIS A 85 -5.98 -2.37 -3.13
N ARG A 86 -5.55 -1.14 -3.46
CA ARG A 86 -4.55 -0.43 -2.67
C ARG A 86 -5.02 -0.16 -1.23
N TYR A 87 -6.25 0.34 -1.05
CA TYR A 87 -6.83 0.60 0.28
C TYR A 87 -6.85 -0.68 1.14
N PHE A 88 -7.48 -1.75 0.64
CA PHE A 88 -7.55 -3.01 1.37
C PHE A 88 -6.18 -3.65 1.59
N GLY A 89 -5.26 -3.54 0.63
CA GLY A 89 -3.88 -4.01 0.77
C GLY A 89 -3.15 -3.33 1.93
N VAL A 90 -3.36 -2.02 2.14
CA VAL A 90 -2.79 -1.28 3.27
C VAL A 90 -3.46 -1.65 4.60
N GLU A 91 -4.80 -1.57 4.65
CA GLU A 91 -5.54 -1.78 5.90
C GLU A 91 -5.33 -3.20 6.45
N LEU A 92 -5.48 -4.22 5.61
CA LEU A 92 -5.32 -5.62 6.01
C LEU A 92 -3.88 -5.94 6.38
N ASN A 93 -2.89 -5.36 5.70
CA ASN A 93 -1.49 -5.52 6.05
C ASN A 93 -1.21 -4.98 7.46
N ASN A 94 -1.65 -3.75 7.74
CA ASN A 94 -1.42 -3.11 9.03
C ASN A 94 -2.17 -3.82 10.16
N GLU A 95 -3.45 -4.15 9.97
CA GLU A 95 -4.23 -4.94 10.94
C GLU A 95 -3.55 -6.28 11.24
N THR A 96 -3.03 -6.96 10.22
CA THR A 96 -2.35 -8.25 10.41
C THR A 96 -1.06 -8.11 11.20
N TRP A 97 -0.28 -7.04 10.98
CA TRP A 97 0.91 -6.77 11.81
C TRP A 97 0.54 -6.49 13.27
N ASP A 98 -0.51 -5.71 13.52
CA ASP A 98 -1.00 -5.44 14.87
C ASP A 98 -1.46 -6.74 15.58
N LEU A 99 -2.11 -7.64 14.84
CA LEU A 99 -2.54 -8.94 15.34
C LEU A 99 -1.36 -9.89 15.60
N LEU A 100 -0.30 -9.85 14.80
CA LEU A 100 0.88 -10.71 14.93
C LEU A 100 1.57 -10.55 16.30
N GLU A 101 1.53 -9.35 16.87
CA GLU A 101 2.08 -9.07 18.20
C GLU A 101 1.25 -9.69 19.33
N GLN A 102 -0.04 -9.96 19.07
CA GLN A 102 -1.02 -10.37 20.08
C GLN A 102 -1.39 -11.86 19.99
N ILE A 103 -1.26 -12.45 18.80
CA ILE A 103 -1.68 -13.82 18.51
C ILE A 103 -0.46 -14.72 18.36
N ASP A 104 -0.55 -15.93 18.90
CA ASP A 104 0.43 -17.00 18.76
C ASP A 104 -0.26 -18.38 18.61
N GLU A 105 0.54 -19.44 18.57
CA GLU A 105 0.11 -20.83 18.46
C GLU A 105 -0.83 -21.31 19.59
N THR A 106 -0.85 -20.62 20.74
CA THR A 106 -1.71 -20.96 21.88
C THR A 106 -3.06 -20.24 21.87
N SER A 107 -3.21 -19.23 21.01
CA SER A 107 -4.43 -18.44 20.86
C SER A 107 -5.57 -19.27 20.24
N PRO A 108 -6.85 -18.88 20.39
CA PRO A 108 -7.98 -19.58 19.77
C PRO A 108 -7.80 -19.75 18.26
N LEU A 109 -8.16 -20.92 17.72
CA LEU A 109 -7.98 -21.24 16.30
C LEU A 109 -8.62 -20.20 15.36
N VAL A 110 -9.80 -19.68 15.73
CA VAL A 110 -10.49 -18.65 14.95
C VAL A 110 -9.69 -17.35 14.81
N ASP A 111 -8.91 -16.98 15.83
CA ASP A 111 -8.07 -15.78 15.81
C ASP A 111 -6.82 -16.02 14.96
N GLN A 112 -6.21 -17.21 15.08
CA GLN A 112 -5.11 -17.65 14.20
C GLN A 112 -5.53 -17.65 12.72
N GLU A 113 -6.72 -18.19 12.42
CA GLU A 113 -7.29 -18.23 11.07
C GLU A 113 -7.57 -16.83 10.54
N ARG A 114 -8.16 -15.94 11.35
CA ARG A 114 -8.40 -14.55 10.97
C ARG A 114 -7.11 -13.84 10.58
N MET A 115 -6.06 -13.98 11.39
CA MET A 115 -4.75 -13.38 11.10
C MET A 115 -4.15 -13.91 9.80
N LEU A 116 -4.22 -15.22 9.57
CA LEU A 116 -3.74 -15.84 8.33
C LEU A 116 -4.55 -15.40 7.10
N TYR A 117 -5.88 -15.30 7.22
CA TYR A 117 -6.73 -14.78 6.14
C TYR A 117 -6.43 -13.32 5.82
N GLY A 118 -6.17 -12.49 6.85
CA GLY A 118 -5.74 -11.10 6.69
C GLY A 118 -4.45 -11.00 5.86
N ALA A 119 -3.43 -11.80 6.18
CA ALA A 119 -2.17 -11.84 5.43
C ALA A 119 -2.37 -12.21 3.95
N TYR A 120 -3.15 -13.27 3.67
CA TYR A 120 -3.43 -13.68 2.29
C TYR A 120 -4.25 -12.65 1.53
N ALA A 121 -5.25 -12.06 2.16
CA ALA A 121 -6.07 -11.02 1.54
C ALA A 121 -5.23 -9.78 1.22
N ALA A 122 -4.36 -9.35 2.13
CA ALA A 122 -3.42 -8.26 1.88
C ALA A 122 -2.50 -8.56 0.68
N CYS A 123 -1.92 -9.77 0.62
CA CYS A 123 -1.08 -10.21 -0.49
C CYS A 123 -1.85 -10.21 -1.83
N LEU A 124 -3.07 -10.75 -1.85
CA LEU A 124 -3.93 -10.75 -3.03
C LEU A 124 -4.23 -9.32 -3.53
N HIS A 125 -4.54 -8.40 -2.62
CA HIS A 125 -4.75 -7.01 -2.97
C HIS A 125 -3.48 -6.33 -3.51
N TRP A 126 -2.29 -6.72 -3.05
CA TRP A 126 -1.02 -6.27 -3.61
C TRP A 126 -0.74 -6.81 -5.00
N LEU A 127 -1.18 -8.02 -5.33
CA LEU A 127 -1.07 -8.55 -6.71
C LEU A 127 -1.89 -7.70 -7.71
N GLU A 128 -2.98 -7.09 -7.25
CA GLU A 128 -3.88 -6.30 -8.10
C GLU A 128 -3.46 -4.82 -8.20
N ALA A 129 -2.92 -4.24 -7.12
CA ALA A 129 -2.62 -2.81 -7.05
C ALA A 129 -1.14 -2.44 -6.88
N GLY A 130 -0.30 -3.38 -6.47
CA GLY A 130 1.10 -3.17 -6.14
C GLY A 130 2.04 -3.51 -7.29
N ASN A 131 3.30 -3.73 -6.92
CA ASN A 131 4.37 -4.22 -7.79
C ASN A 131 5.02 -5.48 -7.18
N GLU A 132 6.12 -5.93 -7.76
CA GLU A 132 6.87 -7.11 -7.36
C GLU A 132 7.37 -7.02 -5.90
N ALA A 133 7.75 -5.83 -5.43
CA ALA A 133 8.13 -5.61 -4.03
C ALA A 133 6.92 -5.72 -3.09
N ASN A 134 5.74 -5.23 -3.50
CA ASN A 134 4.52 -5.44 -2.71
C ASN A 134 4.15 -6.92 -2.60
N HIS A 135 4.33 -7.69 -3.68
CA HIS A 135 4.13 -9.15 -3.64
C HIS A 135 5.13 -9.79 -2.66
N ALA A 136 6.42 -9.50 -2.78
CA ALA A 136 7.44 -10.04 -1.87
C ALA A 136 7.15 -9.73 -0.39
N ARG A 137 6.70 -8.51 -0.08
CA ARG A 137 6.32 -8.11 1.28
C ARG A 137 5.05 -8.81 1.78
N GLY A 138 4.10 -9.10 0.88
CA GLY A 138 2.93 -9.94 1.20
C GLY A 138 3.33 -11.37 1.55
N GLU A 139 4.24 -11.97 0.78
CA GLU A 139 4.82 -13.30 1.06
C GLU A 139 5.56 -13.32 2.41
N HIS A 140 6.32 -12.26 2.71
CA HIS A 140 6.98 -12.09 4.01
C HIS A 140 5.97 -12.09 5.17
N LEU A 141 4.88 -11.31 5.06
CA LEU A 141 3.84 -11.26 6.09
C LEU A 141 3.19 -12.64 6.30
N ILE A 142 2.84 -13.34 5.22
CA ILE A 142 2.27 -14.70 5.31
C ILE A 142 3.25 -15.64 6.01
N ALA A 143 4.54 -15.58 5.67
CA ALA A 143 5.56 -16.40 6.31
C ALA A 143 5.64 -16.13 7.83
N ARG A 144 5.70 -14.86 8.23
CA ARG A 144 5.75 -14.44 9.63
C ARG A 144 4.52 -14.88 10.41
N VAL A 145 3.31 -14.68 9.85
CA VAL A 145 2.05 -15.15 10.45
C VAL A 145 2.05 -16.66 10.60
N ALA A 146 2.38 -17.42 9.54
CA ALA A 146 2.37 -18.87 9.57
C ALA A 146 3.32 -19.43 10.65
N LEU A 147 4.53 -18.89 10.76
CA LEU A 147 5.48 -19.29 11.80
C LEU A 147 4.97 -18.95 13.20
N ARG A 148 4.36 -17.78 13.39
CA ARG A 148 3.81 -17.31 14.67
C ARG A 148 2.71 -18.22 15.22
N ILE A 149 1.95 -18.89 14.35
CA ILE A 149 0.88 -19.83 14.70
C ILE A 149 1.29 -21.31 14.54
N GLY A 150 2.60 -21.60 14.47
CA GLY A 150 3.12 -22.98 14.43
C GLY A 150 2.95 -23.72 13.10
N ARG A 151 2.64 -23.03 12.00
CA ARG A 151 2.47 -23.62 10.64
C ARG A 151 3.79 -23.60 9.87
N VAL A 152 4.76 -24.39 10.32
CA VAL A 152 6.16 -24.37 9.86
C VAL A 152 6.32 -24.54 8.35
N GLU A 153 5.75 -25.60 7.77
CA GLU A 153 5.87 -25.88 6.32
C GLU A 153 5.34 -24.73 5.45
N LEU A 154 4.23 -24.12 5.91
CA LEU A 154 3.63 -22.98 5.22
C LEU A 154 4.53 -21.75 5.32
N GLY A 155 5.07 -21.48 6.51
CA GLY A 155 6.04 -20.41 6.74
C GLY A 155 7.27 -20.53 5.84
N LEU A 156 7.83 -21.74 5.74
CA LEU A 156 8.99 -22.01 4.89
C LEU A 156 8.70 -21.85 3.40
N HIS A 157 7.52 -22.29 2.94
CA HIS A 157 7.10 -22.08 1.56
C HIS A 157 7.08 -20.59 1.18
N HIS A 158 6.39 -19.77 1.98
CA HIS A 158 6.24 -18.34 1.72
C HIS A 158 7.54 -17.55 1.94
N ALA A 159 8.38 -17.94 2.90
CA ALA A 159 9.69 -17.31 3.09
C ALA A 159 10.62 -17.54 1.89
N ARG A 160 10.64 -18.76 1.33
CA ARG A 160 11.38 -19.05 0.09
C ARG A 160 10.85 -18.23 -1.09
N ARG A 161 9.52 -18.14 -1.22
CA ARG A 161 8.90 -17.37 -2.29
C ARG A 161 9.20 -15.86 -2.18
N CYS A 162 9.19 -15.33 -0.96
CA CYS A 162 9.59 -13.95 -0.67
C CYS A 162 11.01 -13.67 -1.17
N LEU A 163 11.99 -14.48 -0.74
CA LEU A 163 13.38 -14.30 -1.16
C LEU A 163 13.57 -14.48 -2.67
N GLU A 164 12.87 -15.44 -3.29
CA GLU A 164 12.88 -15.63 -4.75
C GLU A 164 12.44 -14.34 -5.49
N LEU A 165 11.32 -13.74 -5.07
CA LEU A 165 10.80 -12.50 -5.67
C LEU A 165 11.77 -11.32 -5.49
N VAL A 166 12.35 -11.18 -4.30
CA VAL A 166 13.35 -10.13 -4.02
C VAL A 166 14.54 -10.26 -4.95
N LEU A 167 15.13 -11.45 -5.04
CA LEU A 167 16.34 -11.69 -5.84
C LEU A 167 16.06 -11.63 -7.35
N ALA A 168 14.84 -11.93 -7.79
CA ALA A 168 14.46 -11.88 -9.20
C ALA A 168 14.23 -10.45 -9.71
N HIS A 169 13.94 -9.50 -8.82
CA HIS A 169 13.52 -8.13 -9.17
C HIS A 169 14.25 -7.03 -8.39
N PRO A 170 15.60 -7.05 -8.31
CA PRO A 170 16.37 -6.12 -7.46
C PRO A 170 16.11 -4.65 -7.77
N GLU A 171 15.75 -4.31 -9.02
CA GLU A 171 15.43 -2.94 -9.43
C GLU A 171 14.11 -2.40 -8.86
N ARG A 172 13.27 -3.27 -8.29
CA ARG A 172 11.99 -2.93 -7.66
C ARG A 172 12.06 -2.87 -6.14
N MET A 173 13.16 -3.36 -5.57
CA MET A 173 13.35 -3.53 -4.13
C MET A 173 13.99 -2.29 -3.50
N GLY A 174 13.64 -2.03 -2.24
CA GLY A 174 14.46 -1.22 -1.35
C GLY A 174 15.69 -2.00 -0.89
N ASP A 175 16.71 -1.29 -0.42
CA ASP A 175 17.92 -1.89 0.16
C ASP A 175 17.62 -2.71 1.44
N TRP A 176 16.44 -2.53 2.05
CA TRP A 176 15.94 -3.30 3.17
C TRP A 176 15.18 -4.59 2.82
N ASP A 177 14.67 -4.76 1.58
CA ASP A 177 13.77 -5.88 1.27
C ASP A 177 14.49 -7.26 1.32
N GLU A 178 15.75 -7.34 0.84
CA GLU A 178 16.54 -8.57 0.94
C GLU A 178 16.90 -8.98 2.37
N PRO A 179 17.39 -8.07 3.24
CA PRO A 179 17.56 -8.37 4.66
C PRO A 179 16.29 -8.96 5.31
N PHE A 180 15.11 -8.38 5.07
CA PHE A 180 13.86 -8.89 5.64
C PHE A 180 13.43 -10.23 5.05
N ALA A 181 13.60 -10.45 3.74
CA ALA A 181 13.29 -11.74 3.12
C ALA A 181 14.18 -12.87 3.67
N ARG A 182 15.46 -12.58 3.89
CA ARG A 182 16.41 -13.52 4.50
C ARG A 182 16.12 -13.76 5.98
N GLU A 183 15.68 -12.74 6.71
CA GLU A 183 15.24 -12.85 8.09
C GLU A 183 14.08 -13.85 8.24
N ALA A 184 13.04 -13.70 7.41
CA ALA A 184 11.91 -14.62 7.41
C ALA A 184 12.33 -16.06 7.04
N LEU A 185 13.23 -16.22 6.07
CA LEU A 185 13.76 -17.53 5.69
C LEU A 185 14.60 -18.16 6.80
N ALA A 186 15.44 -17.39 7.49
CA ALA A 186 16.23 -17.87 8.62
C ALA A 186 15.32 -18.42 9.73
N ARG A 187 14.26 -17.69 10.10
CA ARG A 187 13.28 -18.17 11.08
C ARG A 187 12.58 -19.44 10.62
N ALA A 188 12.15 -19.49 9.36
CA ALA A 188 11.44 -20.65 8.83
C ALA A 188 12.32 -21.90 8.80
N LEU A 189 13.59 -21.75 8.41
CA LEU A 189 14.58 -22.83 8.44
C LEU A 189 14.85 -23.29 9.87
N ALA A 190 14.97 -22.36 10.83
CA ALA A 190 15.13 -22.70 12.24
C ALA A 190 13.93 -23.51 12.77
N ALA A 191 12.71 -23.07 12.46
CA ALA A 191 11.47 -23.78 12.81
C ALA A 191 11.40 -25.19 12.20
N ALA A 192 11.93 -25.35 10.97
CA ALA A 192 12.02 -26.64 10.28
C ALA A 192 13.17 -27.55 10.80
N GLY A 193 14.02 -27.05 11.71
CA GLY A 193 15.18 -27.77 12.24
C GLY A 193 16.47 -27.65 11.41
N ASP A 194 16.44 -26.89 10.30
CA ASP A 194 17.57 -26.65 9.39
C ASP A 194 18.52 -25.56 9.92
N THR A 195 18.98 -25.71 11.16
CA THR A 195 19.71 -24.67 11.91
C THR A 195 21.00 -24.17 11.24
N ASN A 196 21.68 -24.99 10.43
CA ASN A 196 22.90 -24.58 9.72
C ASN A 196 22.57 -23.60 8.60
N TRP A 197 21.53 -23.87 7.82
CA TRP A 197 21.05 -22.95 6.80
C TRP A 197 20.42 -21.71 7.42
N ALA A 198 19.71 -21.86 8.54
CA ALA A 198 19.17 -20.74 9.29
C ALA A 198 20.28 -19.76 9.75
N ARG A 199 21.40 -20.28 10.29
CA ARG A 199 22.58 -19.47 10.65
C ARG A 199 23.22 -18.79 9.43
N HIS A 200 23.30 -19.48 8.31
CA HIS A 200 23.82 -18.90 7.07
C HIS A 200 22.97 -17.71 6.62
N GLU A 201 21.65 -17.84 6.62
CA GLU A 201 20.76 -16.73 6.27
C GLU A 201 20.86 -15.57 7.26
N LEU A 202 20.95 -15.84 8.57
CA LEU A 202 21.19 -14.80 9.58
C LEU A 202 22.49 -14.03 9.34
N GLN A 203 23.58 -14.73 9.01
CA GLN A 203 24.85 -14.08 8.68
C GLN A 203 24.67 -13.15 7.47
N ARG A 204 23.94 -13.59 6.44
CA ARG A 204 23.63 -12.75 5.27
C ARG A 204 22.79 -11.53 5.66
N VAL A 205 21.84 -11.65 6.59
CA VAL A 205 21.10 -10.49 7.11
C VAL A 205 22.05 -9.48 7.76
N GLN A 206 22.99 -9.92 8.60
CA GLN A 206 23.96 -9.05 9.25
C GLN A 206 24.85 -8.31 8.24
N GLU A 207 25.36 -9.02 7.23
CA GLU A 207 26.17 -8.43 6.15
C GLU A 207 25.40 -7.38 5.35
N LEU A 208 24.11 -7.61 5.07
CA LEU A 208 23.29 -6.69 4.30
C LEU A 208 22.79 -5.51 5.15
N MET A 209 22.57 -5.69 6.45
CA MET A 209 22.13 -4.62 7.33
C MET A 209 23.10 -3.43 7.32
N ASP A 210 24.40 -3.67 7.19
CA ASP A 210 25.42 -2.61 7.07
C ASP A 210 25.35 -1.85 5.74
N THR A 211 24.65 -2.39 4.74
CA THR A 211 24.49 -1.78 3.41
C THR A 211 23.22 -0.95 3.27
N ILE A 212 22.28 -1.04 4.21
CA ILE A 212 21.06 -0.23 4.24
C ILE A 212 21.43 1.22 4.50
N SER A 213 20.98 2.12 3.62
CA SER A 213 21.35 3.52 3.63
C SER A 213 20.68 4.33 4.74
N ASP A 214 19.42 4.04 5.06
CA ASP A 214 18.66 4.71 6.13
C ASP A 214 18.96 4.10 7.51
N GLU A 215 19.28 4.92 8.51
CA GLU A 215 19.49 4.44 9.89
C GLU A 215 18.21 3.94 10.54
N ARG A 216 17.05 4.54 10.21
CA ARG A 216 15.77 4.13 10.75
C ARG A 216 15.40 2.74 10.26
N ASP A 217 15.62 2.44 8.99
CA ASP A 217 15.35 1.10 8.44
C ASP A 217 16.28 0.04 9.05
N ARG A 218 17.54 0.40 9.32
CA ARG A 218 18.46 -0.46 10.09
C ARG A 218 17.98 -0.70 11.50
N GLU A 219 17.49 0.33 12.19
CA GLU A 219 16.93 0.20 13.53
C GLU A 219 15.71 -0.73 13.54
N VAL A 220 14.79 -0.59 12.58
CA VAL A 220 13.62 -1.48 12.44
C VAL A 220 14.06 -2.92 12.24
N LEU A 221 15.05 -3.19 11.39
CA LEU A 221 15.57 -4.55 11.20
C LEU A 221 16.20 -5.11 12.49
N ARG A 222 16.96 -4.30 13.25
CA ARG A 222 17.52 -4.72 14.55
C ARG A 222 16.43 -5.06 15.56
N GLU A 223 15.40 -4.22 15.65
CA GLU A 223 14.25 -4.44 16.53
C GLU A 223 13.53 -5.75 16.15
N GLU A 224 13.30 -5.98 14.85
CA GLU A 224 12.69 -7.22 14.36
C GLU A 224 13.55 -8.45 14.64
N LEU A 225 14.88 -8.34 14.47
CA LEU A 225 15.79 -9.44 14.79
C LEU A 225 15.80 -9.79 16.29
N ALA A 226 15.49 -8.83 17.16
CA ALA A 226 15.37 -9.08 18.60
C ALA A 226 14.04 -9.75 19.00
N LYS A 227 13.03 -9.76 18.12
CA LYS A 227 11.73 -10.39 18.39
C LYS A 227 11.81 -11.90 18.19
N GLU A 228 11.22 -12.66 19.11
CA GLU A 228 11.00 -14.11 19.02
C GLU A 228 9.76 -14.43 18.14
N PRO A 229 9.58 -15.66 17.64
CA PRO A 229 10.40 -16.86 17.87
C PRO A 229 11.58 -17.04 16.90
N TRP A 230 12.72 -17.47 17.44
CA TRP A 230 13.89 -17.96 16.72
C TRP A 230 14.05 -19.49 16.80
N PHE A 231 13.09 -20.18 17.41
CA PHE A 231 13.01 -21.65 17.43
C PHE A 231 14.30 -22.34 17.92
N GLY A 232 14.94 -21.75 18.95
CA GLY A 232 16.18 -22.27 19.53
C GLY A 232 17.46 -21.85 18.80
N LEU A 233 17.36 -21.03 17.76
CA LEU A 233 18.51 -20.41 17.10
C LEU A 233 18.98 -19.21 17.94
N THR A 234 20.03 -19.40 18.74
CA THR A 234 20.72 -18.27 19.38
C THR A 234 21.66 -17.60 18.40
N SER A 235 21.58 -16.28 18.32
CA SER A 235 22.54 -15.40 17.63
C SER A 235 23.97 -15.60 18.13
#